data_AF-A0A2V8ZAI2-F1
#
_entry.id   AF-A0A2V8ZAI2-F1
#
_cell.length_a   1.000
_cell.length_b   1.000
_cell.length_c   1.000
_cell.angle_alpha   90.00
_cell.angle_beta   90.00
_cell.angle_gamma   90.00
#
_symmetry.space_group_name_H-M   'P 1'
#
loop_
_entity.id
_entity.type
_entity.pdbx_description
1 polymer ?
#
loop_
_entity_poly.entity_id
_entity_poly.type
_entity_poly.pdbx_seq_one_letter_code
_entity_poly.pdbx_strand_id
1 'polypeptide(L)'
;LGQCARQLPGDWELRYGYRPLLLETLVDARRFRGTCYRAANWILVGQTQGRGRMDSEHRSYGLTPKDIYLYPLCRYVQQKLCQCSNITPSLAD
;
A
#
# COMPACT_ATOMS: atom_id res chain seq x y z
N LEU A 1 14.67 -7.53 2.90
CA LEU A 1 13.51 -6.60 2.91
C LEU A 1 13.60 -5.53 4.00
N GLY A 2 13.90 -5.87 5.26
CA GLY A 2 13.86 -4.90 6.37
C GLY A 2 14.80 -3.68 6.25
N GLN A 3 16.00 -3.81 5.68
CA GLN A 3 16.90 -2.66 5.45
C GLN A 3 16.37 -1.72 4.36
N CYS A 4 16.00 -2.26 3.20
CA CYS A 4 15.43 -1.46 2.11
C CYS A 4 14.18 -0.70 2.55
N ALA A 5 13.29 -1.35 3.33
CA ALA A 5 12.08 -0.70 3.85
C ALA A 5 12.39 0.47 4.81
N ARG A 6 13.51 0.44 5.55
CA ARG A 6 13.89 1.57 6.42
C ARG A 6 14.48 2.76 5.65
N GLN A 7 15.24 2.48 4.59
CA GLN A 7 15.86 3.52 3.78
C GLN A 7 14.85 4.21 2.86
N LEU A 8 13.94 3.43 2.26
CA LEU A 8 13.03 3.87 1.20
C LEU A 8 12.28 5.18 1.52
N PRO A 9 11.68 5.40 2.71
CA PRO A 9 10.97 6.64 2.97
C PRO A 9 11.82 7.90 2.78
N GLY A 10 13.10 7.86 3.16
CA GLY A 10 14.02 8.99 3.01
C GLY A 10 14.39 9.23 1.54
N ASP A 11 14.72 8.17 0.81
CA ASP A 11 15.04 8.26 -0.62
C ASP A 11 13.84 8.75 -1.44
N TRP A 12 12.64 8.31 -1.07
CA TRP A 12 11.39 8.68 -1.74
C TRP A 12 11.06 10.16 -1.52
N GLU A 13 11.22 10.64 -0.28
CA GLU A 13 11.01 12.03 0.08
C GLU A 13 11.99 12.96 -0.63
N LEU A 14 13.27 12.59 -0.68
CA LEU A 14 14.29 13.34 -1.42
C LEU A 14 13.97 13.46 -2.91
N ARG A 15 13.43 12.40 -3.52
CA ARG A 15 13.17 12.36 -4.96
C ARG A 15 11.82 12.97 -5.35
N TYR A 16 10.78 12.76 -4.55
CA TYR A 16 9.41 13.06 -4.94
C TYR A 16 8.73 14.12 -4.04
N GLY A 17 9.41 14.60 -3.00
CA GLY A 17 8.91 15.66 -2.12
C GLY A 17 7.85 15.22 -1.11
N TYR A 18 7.59 13.91 -0.98
CA TYR A 18 6.68 13.39 0.04
C TYR A 18 7.18 12.07 0.61
N ARG A 19 6.86 11.84 1.88
CA ARG A 19 7.28 10.65 2.62
C ARG A 19 6.16 9.59 2.65
N PRO A 20 6.35 8.40 2.07
CA PRO A 20 5.35 7.33 2.14
C PRO A 20 5.18 6.83 3.57
N LEU A 21 3.95 6.50 3.96
CA LEU A 21 3.61 6.01 5.31
C LEU A 21 3.62 4.49 5.43
N LEU A 22 3.38 3.79 4.33
CA LEU A 22 3.39 2.33 4.23
C LEU A 22 3.78 1.85 2.83
N LEU A 23 4.05 0.55 2.71
CA LEU A 23 4.14 -0.17 1.44
C LEU A 23 2.94 -1.07 1.27
N GLU A 24 2.47 -1.23 0.04
CA GLU A 24 1.43 -2.17 -0.35
C GLU A 24 1.98 -3.16 -1.38
N THR A 25 1.53 -4.41 -1.30
CA THR A 25 1.77 -5.42 -2.34
C THR A 25 0.57 -6.34 -2.48
N LEU A 26 0.40 -6.91 -3.68
CA LEU A 26 -0.71 -7.78 -4.04
C LEU A 26 -0.20 -9.18 -4.40
N VAL A 27 -0.67 -10.20 -3.69
CA VAL A 27 -0.25 -11.58 -3.87
C VAL A 27 -1.39 -12.41 -4.45
N ASP A 28 -1.11 -13.17 -5.50
CA ASP A 28 -2.08 -14.14 -6.02
C ASP A 28 -2.20 -15.33 -5.05
N ALA A 29 -3.28 -15.35 -4.27
CA ALA A 29 -3.50 -16.33 -3.21
C ALA A 29 -3.69 -17.76 -3.75
N ARG A 30 -4.05 -17.94 -5.02
CA ARG A 30 -4.17 -19.26 -5.65
C ARG A 30 -2.79 -19.86 -5.96
N ARG A 31 -1.80 -19.00 -6.21
CA ARG A 31 -0.45 -19.42 -6.63
C ARG A 31 0.54 -19.40 -5.47
N PHE A 32 0.38 -18.47 -4.53
CA PHE A 32 1.36 -18.21 -3.48
C PHE A 32 0.68 -18.02 -2.13
N ARG A 33 1.27 -18.62 -1.09
CA ARG A 33 0.77 -18.49 0.29
C ARG A 33 1.15 -17.16 0.96
N GLY A 34 1.98 -16.32 0.35
CA GLY A 34 2.46 -15.07 0.97
C GLY A 34 3.43 -15.25 2.14
N THR A 35 4.07 -16.42 2.29
CA THR A 35 4.89 -16.76 3.47
C THR A 35 6.05 -15.79 3.69
N CYS A 36 6.75 -15.36 2.63
CA CYS A 36 7.86 -14.41 2.76
C CYS A 36 7.40 -13.04 3.29
N TYR A 37 6.21 -12.58 2.92
CA TYR A 37 5.63 -11.34 3.42
C TYR A 37 5.26 -11.46 4.89
N ARG A 38 4.59 -12.54 5.30
CA ARG A 38 4.29 -12.81 6.72
C ARG A 38 5.55 -12.91 7.57
N ALA A 39 6.57 -13.64 7.09
CA ALA A 39 7.85 -13.77 7.79
C ALA A 39 8.61 -12.44 7.90
N ALA A 40 8.38 -11.50 6.97
CA ALA A 40 8.96 -10.17 6.98
C ALA A 40 8.09 -9.13 7.72
N ASN A 41 7.12 -9.56 8.53
CA ASN A 41 6.21 -8.71 9.31
C ASN A 41 5.27 -7.82 8.46
N TRP A 42 4.91 -8.26 7.25
CA TRP A 42 3.81 -7.64 6.51
C TRP A 42 2.46 -8.12 7.06
N ILE A 43 1.49 -7.22 7.05
CA ILE A 43 0.15 -7.42 7.60
C ILE A 43 -0.81 -7.73 6.44
N LEU A 44 -1.47 -8.89 6.48
CA LEU A 44 -2.57 -9.20 5.56
C LEU A 44 -3.81 -8.39 5.99
N VAL A 45 -4.36 -7.58 5.09
CA VAL A 45 -5.50 -6.71 5.40
C VAL A 45 -6.80 -7.09 4.68
N GLY A 46 -6.74 -8.07 3.78
CA GLY A 46 -7.90 -8.56 3.05
C GLY A 46 -7.56 -8.98 1.63
N GLN A 47 -8.57 -9.07 0.78
CA GLN A 47 -8.42 -9.45 -0.61
C GLN A 47 -9.03 -8.39 -1.54
N THR A 48 -8.44 -8.25 -2.73
CA THR A 48 -9.05 -7.44 -3.79
C THR A 48 -10.34 -8.11 -4.28
N GLN A 49 -11.26 -7.33 -4.83
CA GLN A 49 -12.54 -7.84 -5.33
C GLN A 49 -12.42 -8.53 -6.71
N GLY A 50 -11.20 -8.83 -7.18
CA GLY A 50 -10.99 -9.46 -8.49
C GLY A 50 -11.39 -8.58 -9.68
N ARG A 51 -11.30 -7.25 -9.56
CA ARG A 51 -11.60 -6.30 -10.64
C ARG A 51 -10.34 -5.80 -11.33
N GLY A 52 -10.42 -5.65 -12.66
CA GLY A 52 -9.34 -5.09 -13.47
C GLY A 52 -9.40 -3.57 -13.52
N ARG A 53 -8.27 -2.91 -13.80
CA ARG A 53 -8.21 -1.45 -13.98
C ARG A 53 -9.13 -0.92 -15.09
N MET A 54 -9.53 -1.76 -16.04
CA MET A 54 -10.42 -1.43 -17.17
C MET A 54 -11.76 -2.18 -17.13
N ASP A 55 -12.19 -2.67 -15.95
CA ASP A 55 -13.49 -3.35 -15.83
C ASP A 55 -14.64 -2.33 -15.79
N SER A 56 -14.92 -1.71 -16.94
CA SER A 56 -16.04 -0.78 -17.13
C SER A 56 -17.39 -1.50 -17.19
N GLU A 57 -17.41 -2.79 -17.56
CA GLU A 57 -18.63 -3.58 -17.73
C GLU A 57 -19.02 -4.41 -16.50
N HIS A 58 -18.31 -4.29 -15.37
CA HIS A 58 -18.49 -5.15 -14.19
C HIS A 58 -18.43 -6.66 -14.52
N ARG A 59 -17.70 -7.01 -15.58
CA ARG A 59 -17.55 -8.37 -16.05
C ARG A 59 -16.24 -8.88 -15.47
N SER A 60 -16.37 -9.52 -14.31
CA SER A 60 -15.30 -10.24 -13.62
C SER A 60 -14.88 -11.51 -14.36
N TYR A 61 -14.47 -11.38 -15.62
CA TYR A 61 -13.89 -12.47 -16.41
C TYR A 61 -12.38 -12.53 -16.16
N GLY A 62 -11.97 -13.56 -15.40
CA GLY A 62 -10.58 -14.03 -15.35
C GLY A 62 -9.65 -13.43 -14.28
N LEU A 63 -10.09 -12.45 -13.49
CA LEU A 63 -9.24 -11.84 -12.47
C LEU A 63 -9.49 -12.44 -11.08
N THR A 64 -8.46 -13.11 -10.58
CA THR A 64 -8.46 -13.76 -9.27
C THR A 64 -8.27 -12.73 -8.15
N PRO A 65 -9.07 -12.78 -7.06
CA PRO A 65 -8.83 -12.01 -5.85
C PRO A 65 -7.36 -12.13 -5.38
N LYS A 66 -6.73 -10.99 -5.09
CA LYS A 66 -5.35 -10.95 -4.60
C LYS A 66 -5.35 -10.63 -3.11
N ASP A 67 -4.54 -11.33 -2.34
CA ASP A 67 -4.24 -10.94 -0.96
C ASP A 67 -3.52 -9.59 -0.96
N ILE A 68 -3.97 -8.69 -0.09
CA ILE A 68 -3.39 -7.37 0.11
C ILE A 68 -2.52 -7.41 1.36
N TYR A 69 -1.22 -7.20 1.19
CA TYR A 69 -0.27 -7.09 2.30
C TYR A 69 0.23 -5.66 2.43
N LEU A 70 0.24 -5.15 3.67
CA LEU A 70 0.75 -3.83 4.00
C LEU A 70 1.98 -3.94 4.92
N TYR A 71 2.95 -3.05 4.73
CA TYR A 71 4.10 -2.89 5.62
C TYR A 71 4.18 -1.45 6.14
N PRO A 72 3.93 -1.20 7.44
CA PRO A 72 4.05 0.12 8.04
C PRO A 72 5.49 0.65 8.00
N LEU A 73 5.68 1.88 7.53
CA LEU A 73 6.99 2.56 7.53
C LEU A 73 7.15 3.50 8.73
N CYS A 74 6.09 3.68 9.54
CA CYS A 74 6.11 4.42 10.79
C CYS A 74 5.12 3.84 11.81
N ARG A 75 5.33 4.17 13.09
CA ARG A 75 4.57 3.59 14.22
C ARG A 75 3.07 3.88 14.19
N TYR A 76 2.67 5.08 13.79
CA TYR A 76 1.28 5.56 13.84
C TYR A 76 0.69 5.69 12.43
N VAL A 77 0.91 4.67 11.59
CA VAL A 77 0.53 4.68 10.18
C VAL A 77 -0.98 4.92 9.97
N GLN A 78 -1.83 4.25 10.74
CA GLN A 78 -3.29 4.36 10.60
C GLN A 78 -3.77 5.76 10.96
N GLN A 79 -3.29 6.32 12.07
CA GLN A 79 -3.62 7.67 12.50
C GLN A 79 -3.19 8.70 11.45
N LYS A 80 -1.97 8.57 10.91
CA LYS A 80 -1.47 9.47 9.88
C LYS A 80 -2.22 9.36 8.55
N LEU A 81 -2.74 8.18 8.20
CA LEU A 81 -3.60 8.01 7.02
C LEU A 81 -5.00 8.61 7.22
N CYS A 82 -5.54 8.52 8.44
CA CYS A 82 -6.85 9.09 8.77
C CYS A 82 -6.79 10.59 9.12
N GLN A 83 -5.59 11.16 9.29
CA GLN A 83 -5.39 12.59 9.38
C GLN A 83 -5.64 13.20 7.99
N CYS A 84 -6.87 13.62 7.76
CA CYS A 84 -7.18 14.55 6.68
C CYS A 84 -6.30 15.77 6.88
N SER A 85 -5.36 16.02 5.97
CA SER A 85 -4.73 17.32 5.88
C SER A 85 -5.85 18.31 5.64
N ASN A 86 -6.15 19.16 6.62
CA ASN A 86 -6.71 20.47 6.35
C ASN A 86 -5.68 21.16 5.46
N ILE A 87 -5.77 20.93 4.15
CA ILE A 87 -5.14 21.77 3.15
C ILE A 87 -5.90 23.09 3.28
N THR A 88 -5.51 23.92 4.23
CA THR A 88 -5.84 25.33 4.18
C THR A 88 -5.20 25.78 2.87
N PRO A 89 -5.97 26.20 1.84
CA PRO A 89 -5.36 26.83 0.69
C PRO A 89 -4.58 28.00 1.27
N SER A 90 -3.26 28.03 1.04
CA SER A 90 -2.48 29.21 1.34
C SER A 90 -3.10 30.34 0.54
N LEU A 91 -3.85 31.22 1.22
CA LEU A 91 -4.01 32.59 0.77
C LEU A 91 -2.60 33.16 0.75
N ALA A 92 -1.99 33.14 -0.43
CA ALA A 92 -0.79 33.87 -0.75
C ALA A 92 -1.14 34.71 -1.99
N ASP A 93 -1.41 35.97 -1.69
CA ASP A 93 -1.13 37.20 -2.44
C ASP A 93 -1.62 37.36 -3.90
#